data_AF-A0AAE4UFB6-F1
#
_entry.id   AF-A0AAE4UFB6-F1
#
_cell.length_a   1.000
_cell.length_b   1.000
_cell.length_c   1.000
_cell.angle_alpha   90.00
_cell.angle_beta   90.00
_cell.angle_gamma   90.00
#
_symmetry.space_group_name_H-M   'P 1'
#
loop_
_entity.id
_entity.type
_entity.pdbx_description
1 polymer ?
#
loop_
_entity_poly.entity_id
_entity_poly.type
_entity_poly.pdbx_seq_one_letter_code
_entity_poly.pdbx_strand_id
1 'polypeptide(L)'
;MVASLGGISAFSTVLAGLPADFPLPIVVVQHRARLSPGHHDVLVDVLARCSALPVRSVTAGACADEQGVAVIAGRTTATIDAARKWVLNDAADANVGDALLVSSADHAPTIAVVLTGYQTDGSDGVRAVKRGGGRVLVQDPATARAASMPSHAIATGCVDFVLPLHQLWAALVALAVGPGAADLLTVPLPPWARLAPVTPFACSCGAVDAATAASAIAARPMGPRRPLRDGHVGTGDPAAYCRSHAHSADMFSDIGSPSQRKR
;
A
#
# COMPACT_ATOMS: atom_id res chain seq x y z
N MET A 1 -6.22 -1.45 4.02
CA MET A 1 -5.73 -0.63 5.15
C MET A 1 -4.90 -1.50 6.08
N VAL A 2 -3.79 -0.97 6.58
CA VAL A 2 -2.81 -1.68 7.42
C VAL A 2 -2.59 -0.92 8.72
N ALA A 3 -2.62 -1.61 9.85
CA ALA A 3 -2.35 -1.01 11.17
C ALA A 3 -1.76 -2.02 12.17
N SER A 4 -1.14 -1.49 13.22
CA SER A 4 -0.61 -2.28 14.34
C SER A 4 -1.06 -1.66 15.68
N LEU A 5 -0.17 -1.24 16.58
CA LEU A 5 -0.56 -0.66 17.86
C LEU A 5 -1.47 0.57 17.68
N GLY A 6 -2.67 0.52 18.27
CA GLY A 6 -3.70 1.55 18.14
C GLY A 6 -4.59 1.41 16.90
N GLY A 7 -4.37 0.37 16.08
CA GLY A 7 -5.06 0.17 14.81
C GLY A 7 -6.56 -0.04 14.95
N ILE A 8 -7.03 -0.75 15.99
CA ILE A 8 -8.47 -0.98 16.21
C ILE A 8 -9.24 0.35 16.31
N SER A 9 -8.78 1.28 17.15
CA SER A 9 -9.40 2.61 17.26
C SER A 9 -9.27 3.43 15.97
N ALA A 10 -8.17 3.26 15.25
CA ALA A 10 -7.94 3.95 13.98
C ALA A 10 -8.92 3.46 12.90
N PHE A 11 -9.06 2.14 12.73
CA PHE A 11 -10.05 1.54 11.85
C PHE A 11 -11.47 1.96 12.22
N SER A 12 -11.85 1.88 13.49
CA SER A 12 -13.18 2.33 13.93
C SER A 12 -13.46 3.78 13.57
N THR A 13 -12.47 4.67 13.73
CA THR A 13 -12.62 6.10 13.39
C THR A 13 -12.79 6.32 11.89
N VAL A 14 -11.99 5.65 11.07
CA VAL A 14 -12.08 5.77 9.60
C VAL A 14 -13.38 5.17 9.08
N LEU A 15 -13.73 3.95 9.51
CA LEU A 15 -14.92 3.25 9.03
C LEU A 15 -16.23 3.93 9.47
N ALA A 16 -16.25 4.59 10.64
CA ALA A 16 -17.43 5.34 11.10
C ALA A 16 -17.76 6.56 10.24
N GLY A 17 -16.79 7.09 9.50
CA GLY A 17 -17.02 8.19 8.56
C GLY A 17 -17.43 7.76 7.15
N LEU A 18 -17.36 6.46 6.83
CA LEU A 18 -17.68 5.98 5.49
C LEU A 18 -19.19 5.75 5.31
N PRO A 19 -19.77 6.15 4.16
CA PRO A 19 -21.19 5.95 3.90
C PRO A 19 -21.51 4.48 3.58
N ALA A 20 -22.78 4.10 3.76
CA ALA A 20 -23.24 2.72 3.55
C ALA A 20 -23.12 2.24 2.09
N ASP A 21 -23.09 3.17 1.14
CA ASP A 21 -22.99 2.93 -0.30
C ASP A 21 -21.56 3.11 -0.84
N PHE A 22 -20.55 3.16 0.04
CA PHE A 22 -19.16 3.27 -0.37
C PHE A 22 -18.78 2.16 -1.37
N PRO A 23 -18.30 2.51 -2.58
CA PRO A 23 -18.33 1.58 -3.71
C PRO A 23 -17.17 0.58 -3.74
N LEU A 24 -16.07 0.86 -3.02
CA LEU A 24 -14.87 0.03 -3.08
C LEU A 24 -14.86 -1.02 -1.96
N PRO A 25 -14.38 -2.25 -2.24
CA PRO A 25 -14.10 -3.22 -1.20
C PRO A 25 -12.96 -2.70 -0.30
N ILE A 26 -13.11 -2.88 1.00
CA ILE A 26 -12.13 -2.46 2.00
C ILE A 26 -11.59 -3.70 2.66
N VAL A 27 -10.27 -3.86 2.65
CA VAL A 27 -9.61 -4.95 3.38
C VAL A 27 -8.79 -4.35 4.51
N VAL A 28 -8.96 -4.90 5.72
CA VAL A 28 -8.20 -4.47 6.91
C VAL A 28 -7.33 -5.60 7.42
N VAL A 29 -6.07 -5.28 7.66
CA VAL A 29 -5.12 -6.17 8.33
C VAL A 29 -4.56 -5.47 9.56
N GLN A 30 -4.59 -6.21 10.66
CA GLN A 30 -4.17 -5.75 11.98
C GLN A 30 -3.08 -6.69 12.49
N HIS A 31 -1.92 -6.14 12.89
CA HIS A 31 -0.92 -6.93 13.61
C HIS A 31 -1.47 -7.35 14.97
N ARG A 32 -1.79 -8.63 15.12
CA ARG A 32 -2.26 -9.25 16.35
C ARG A 32 -2.02 -10.75 16.32
N ALA A 33 -2.08 -11.37 17.50
CA ALA A 33 -2.03 -12.81 17.64
C ALA A 33 -3.22 -13.46 16.91
N ARG A 34 -2.99 -14.66 16.37
CA ARG A 34 -4.06 -15.50 15.80
C ARG A 34 -4.90 -16.05 16.95
N LEU A 35 -6.22 -15.98 16.80
CA LEU A 35 -7.13 -16.69 17.69
C LEU A 35 -7.18 -18.17 17.29
N SER A 36 -7.40 -19.06 18.25
CA SER A 36 -7.50 -20.50 17.97
C SER A 36 -8.61 -20.79 16.94
N PRO A 37 -8.45 -21.79 16.06
CA PRO A 37 -9.48 -22.17 15.10
C PRO A 37 -10.85 -22.35 15.78
N GLY A 38 -11.90 -21.77 15.19
CA GLY A 38 -13.27 -21.79 15.72
C GLY A 38 -13.61 -20.66 16.71
N HIS A 39 -12.67 -19.78 17.05
CA HIS A 39 -12.97 -18.59 17.86
C HIS A 39 -13.49 -17.45 16.99
N HIS A 40 -14.53 -16.79 17.51
CA HIS A 40 -15.09 -15.58 16.91
C HIS A 40 -14.05 -14.46 16.86
N ASP A 41 -13.89 -13.84 15.70
CA ASP A 41 -12.99 -12.71 15.55
C ASP A 41 -13.63 -11.44 16.11
N VAL A 42 -13.27 -11.10 17.35
CA VAL A 42 -13.77 -9.91 18.06
C VAL A 42 -13.54 -8.62 17.27
N LEU A 43 -12.54 -8.55 16.40
CA LEU A 43 -12.33 -7.35 15.58
C LEU A 43 -13.46 -7.16 14.56
N VAL A 44 -14.01 -8.23 14.01
CA VAL A 44 -15.18 -8.17 13.11
C VAL A 44 -16.34 -7.50 13.84
N ASP A 45 -16.65 -7.93 15.07
CA ASP A 45 -17.74 -7.33 15.86
C ASP A 45 -17.49 -5.85 16.18
N VAL A 46 -16.26 -5.51 16.57
CA VAL A 46 -15.90 -4.14 16.92
C VAL A 46 -16.07 -3.22 15.72
N LEU A 47 -15.58 -3.64 14.55
CA LEU A 47 -15.70 -2.84 13.33
C LEU A 47 -17.13 -2.81 12.81
N ALA A 48 -17.89 -3.91 12.91
CA ALA A 48 -19.30 -3.97 12.52
C ALA A 48 -20.17 -2.97 13.29
N ARG A 49 -19.89 -2.77 14.59
CA ARG A 49 -20.62 -1.77 15.40
C ARG A 49 -20.32 -0.32 15.02
N CYS A 50 -19.18 -0.07 14.38
CA CYS A 50 -18.72 1.27 14.02
C CYS A 50 -18.92 1.59 12.54
N SER A 51 -19.27 0.61 11.69
CA SER A 51 -19.30 0.75 10.24
C SER A 51 -20.73 0.66 9.71
N ALA A 52 -21.07 1.53 8.77
CA ALA A 52 -22.32 1.40 8.00
C ALA A 52 -22.23 0.30 6.91
N LEU A 53 -21.00 -0.08 6.52
CA LEU A 53 -20.72 -1.16 5.57
C LEU A 53 -20.74 -2.53 6.27
N PRO A 54 -21.15 -3.60 5.57
CA PRO A 54 -21.10 -4.95 6.11
C PRO A 54 -19.65 -5.34 6.38
N VAL A 55 -19.39 -5.90 7.57
CA VAL A 55 -18.06 -6.33 8.02
C VAL A 55 -18.04 -7.84 8.16
N ARG A 56 -17.02 -8.49 7.59
CA ARG A 56 -16.86 -9.94 7.60
C ARG A 56 -15.40 -10.36 7.72
N SER A 57 -15.15 -11.55 8.24
CA SER A 57 -13.82 -12.15 8.18
C SER A 57 -13.53 -12.64 6.76
N VAL A 58 -12.28 -12.51 6.31
CA VAL A 58 -11.82 -13.11 5.06
C VAL A 58 -11.78 -14.64 5.22
N THR A 59 -12.28 -15.35 4.21
CA THR A 59 -12.21 -16.80 4.10
C THR A 59 -11.46 -17.21 2.83
N ALA A 60 -10.67 -18.28 2.91
CA ALA A 60 -9.93 -18.77 1.75
C ALA A 60 -10.89 -19.21 0.64
N GLY A 61 -10.61 -18.81 -0.60
CA GLY A 61 -11.41 -19.11 -1.79
C GLY A 61 -12.61 -18.18 -2.01
N ALA A 62 -12.92 -17.27 -1.08
CA ALA A 62 -13.94 -16.23 -1.29
C ALA A 62 -13.44 -15.15 -2.26
N CYS A 63 -14.39 -14.45 -2.91
CA CYS A 63 -14.08 -13.37 -3.85
C CYS A 63 -13.44 -12.18 -3.12
N ALA A 64 -12.39 -11.61 -3.73
CA ALA A 64 -11.65 -10.48 -3.18
C ALA A 64 -12.26 -9.10 -3.48
N ASP A 65 -13.23 -9.03 -4.41
CA ASP A 65 -13.87 -7.81 -4.88
C ASP A 65 -15.26 -7.56 -4.28
N GLU A 66 -15.68 -8.36 -3.30
CA GLU A 66 -16.97 -8.20 -2.64
C GLU A 66 -17.02 -6.92 -1.79
N GLN A 67 -18.05 -6.09 -1.99
CA GLN A 67 -18.21 -4.79 -1.31
C GLN A 67 -18.29 -4.92 0.22
N GLY A 68 -17.84 -3.89 0.93
CA GLY A 68 -17.83 -3.84 2.39
C GLY A 68 -16.44 -4.04 2.97
N VAL A 69 -16.38 -4.37 4.26
CA VAL A 69 -15.12 -4.49 5.01
C VAL A 69 -14.78 -5.95 5.25
N ALA A 70 -13.66 -6.40 4.71
CA ALA A 70 -13.09 -7.71 4.91
C ALA A 70 -11.93 -7.64 5.92
N VAL A 71 -12.04 -8.41 7.00
CA VAL A 71 -11.06 -8.45 8.10
C VAL A 71 -10.17 -9.67 7.95
N ILE A 72 -8.87 -9.46 7.85
CA ILE A 72 -7.89 -10.56 7.82
C ILE A 72 -7.63 -11.03 9.26
N ALA A 73 -7.63 -12.35 9.44
CA ALA A 73 -7.33 -12.98 10.72
C ALA A 73 -5.90 -12.65 11.20
N GLY A 74 -5.69 -12.63 12.52
CA GLY A 74 -4.37 -12.39 13.09
C GLY A 74 -3.34 -13.44 12.63
N ARG A 75 -2.09 -13.00 12.42
CA ARG A 75 -0.98 -13.81 11.87
C ARG A 75 -1.35 -14.59 10.59
N THR A 76 -2.14 -13.97 9.72
CA THR A 76 -2.49 -14.56 8.43
C THR A 76 -2.04 -13.62 7.32
N THR A 77 -1.28 -14.17 6.37
CA THR A 77 -0.96 -13.50 5.12
C THR A 77 -2.11 -13.73 4.16
N ALA A 78 -2.65 -12.66 3.58
CA ALA A 78 -3.72 -12.72 2.59
C ALA A 78 -3.22 -12.19 1.25
N THR A 79 -3.33 -13.02 0.22
CA THR A 79 -3.04 -12.65 -1.17
C THR A 79 -4.24 -12.97 -2.05
N ILE A 80 -4.26 -12.42 -3.25
CA ILE A 80 -5.29 -12.61 -4.27
C ILE A 80 -4.69 -13.47 -5.39
N ASP A 81 -5.44 -14.47 -5.86
CA ASP A 81 -5.06 -15.28 -7.01
C ASP A 81 -5.57 -14.72 -8.34
N ALA A 82 -5.16 -15.34 -9.45
CA ALA A 82 -5.59 -14.95 -10.79
C ALA A 82 -7.11 -15.02 -11.03
N ALA A 83 -7.85 -15.80 -10.21
CA ALA A 83 -9.30 -15.87 -10.23
C ALA A 83 -9.97 -14.81 -9.33
N ARG A 84 -9.18 -13.88 -8.78
CA ARG A 84 -9.58 -12.84 -7.82
C ARG A 84 -10.17 -13.41 -6.53
N LYS A 85 -9.62 -14.53 -6.06
CA LYS A 85 -10.00 -15.17 -4.80
C LYS A 85 -8.92 -15.00 -3.74
N TRP A 86 -9.35 -14.98 -2.48
CA TRP A 86 -8.45 -14.94 -1.34
C TRP A 86 -7.67 -16.25 -1.16
N VAL A 87 -6.35 -16.13 -1.11
CA VAL A 87 -5.44 -17.19 -0.68
C VAL A 87 -4.89 -16.79 0.68
N LEU A 88 -5.11 -17.64 1.69
CA LEU A 88 -4.73 -17.37 3.07
C LEU A 88 -3.65 -18.36 3.51
N ASN A 89 -2.57 -17.85 4.08
CA ASN A 89 -1.48 -18.64 4.63
C ASN A 89 -1.16 -18.18 6.06
N ASP A 90 -0.64 -19.08 6.88
CA ASP A 90 -0.10 -18.69 8.18
C ASP A 90 1.12 -17.79 7.99
N ALA A 91 1.12 -16.64 8.65
CA ALA A 91 2.21 -15.70 8.58
C ALA A 91 3.37 -16.18 9.47
N ALA A 92 4.49 -16.50 8.83
CA ALA A 92 5.76 -16.73 9.52
C ALA A 92 6.33 -15.40 10.04
N ASP A 93 6.23 -14.35 9.21
CA ASP A 93 6.79 -13.03 9.47
C ASP A 93 5.73 -12.01 9.90
N ALA A 94 6.20 -10.86 10.42
CA ALA A 94 5.33 -9.78 10.85
C ALA A 94 4.78 -8.94 9.68
N ASN A 95 5.28 -9.07 8.44
CA ASN A 95 4.96 -8.15 7.33
C ASN A 95 3.68 -8.52 6.56
N VAL A 96 2.58 -8.74 7.30
CA VAL A 96 1.30 -9.16 6.70
C VAL A 96 0.63 -8.04 5.91
N GLY A 97 0.89 -6.77 6.25
CA GLY A 97 0.40 -5.62 5.52
C GLY A 97 1.08 -5.42 4.18
N ASP A 98 2.40 -5.61 4.10
CA ASP A 98 3.13 -5.58 2.85
C ASP A 98 2.59 -6.62 1.87
N ALA A 99 2.40 -7.86 2.32
CA ALA A 99 1.88 -8.93 1.47
C ALA A 99 0.48 -8.62 0.92
N LEU A 100 -0.42 -8.08 1.76
CA LEU A 100 -1.75 -7.64 1.33
C LEU A 100 -1.67 -6.53 0.27
N LEU A 101 -0.88 -5.49 0.54
CA LEU A 101 -0.79 -4.33 -0.33
C LEU A 101 -0.12 -4.65 -1.67
N VAL A 102 0.97 -5.43 -1.66
CA VAL A 102 1.62 -5.92 -2.88
C VAL A 102 0.63 -6.72 -3.71
N SER A 103 -0.03 -7.71 -3.09
CA SER A 103 -0.96 -8.56 -3.81
C SER A 103 -2.17 -7.81 -4.35
N SER A 104 -2.68 -6.81 -3.62
CA SER A 104 -3.78 -5.96 -4.09
C SER A 104 -3.36 -5.12 -5.30
N ALA A 105 -2.16 -4.51 -5.24
CA ALA A 105 -1.62 -3.66 -6.30
C ALA A 105 -1.35 -4.42 -7.61
N ASP A 106 -1.03 -5.71 -7.53
CA ASP A 106 -0.84 -6.56 -8.71
C ASP A 106 -2.15 -6.86 -9.47
N HIS A 107 -3.30 -6.76 -8.78
CA HIS A 107 -4.61 -7.10 -9.36
C HIS A 107 -5.43 -5.87 -9.78
N ALA A 108 -5.29 -4.76 -9.06
CA ALA A 108 -6.05 -3.55 -9.35
C ALA A 108 -5.36 -2.28 -8.81
N PRO A 109 -5.64 -1.11 -9.42
CA PRO A 109 -5.34 0.18 -8.80
C PRO A 109 -5.91 0.23 -7.38
N THR A 110 -5.04 0.37 -6.39
CA THR A 110 -5.36 0.19 -4.98
C THR A 110 -5.16 1.50 -4.21
N ILE A 111 -6.04 1.78 -3.25
CA ILE A 111 -5.79 2.80 -2.22
C ILE A 111 -5.15 2.12 -1.00
N ALA A 112 -3.86 2.35 -0.80
CA ALA A 112 -3.19 1.98 0.44
C ALA A 112 -3.49 3.00 1.52
N VAL A 113 -3.87 2.53 2.70
CA VAL A 113 -3.99 3.36 3.90
C VAL A 113 -3.11 2.74 4.98
N VAL A 114 -2.05 3.45 5.38
CA VAL A 114 -1.17 3.04 6.48
C VAL A 114 -1.51 3.88 7.71
N LEU A 115 -1.91 3.20 8.78
CA LEU A 115 -2.32 3.82 10.04
C LEU A 115 -1.26 3.61 11.12
N THR A 116 -1.57 4.08 12.33
CA THR A 116 -0.77 3.88 13.55
C THR A 116 -0.26 2.45 13.73
N GLY A 117 1.00 2.35 14.15
CA GLY A 117 1.63 1.08 14.44
C GLY A 117 3.15 1.14 14.60
N TYR A 118 3.72 -0.03 14.92
CA TYR A 118 5.17 -0.23 15.03
C TYR A 118 5.68 -1.09 13.89
N GLN A 119 6.98 -0.94 13.58
CA GLN A 119 7.71 -1.62 12.51
C GLN A 119 7.54 -0.96 11.14
N THR A 120 8.10 -1.61 10.12
CA THR A 120 8.17 -1.15 8.73
C THR A 120 7.05 -1.71 7.85
N ASP A 121 6.19 -2.56 8.40
CA ASP A 121 5.12 -3.23 7.64
C ASP A 121 4.21 -2.21 6.97
N GLY A 122 4.03 -2.38 5.66
CA GLY A 122 3.34 -1.47 4.76
C GLY A 122 4.28 -0.64 3.89
N SER A 123 5.59 -0.58 4.16
CA SER A 123 6.54 0.22 3.37
C SER A 123 6.74 -0.34 1.96
N ASP A 124 6.94 -1.65 1.82
CA ASP A 124 7.12 -2.29 0.51
C ASP A 124 5.80 -2.38 -0.25
N GLY A 125 4.71 -2.60 0.48
CA GLY A 125 3.34 -2.52 0.00
C GLY A 125 3.00 -1.16 -0.61
N VAL A 126 3.35 -0.07 0.07
CA VAL A 126 3.15 1.31 -0.40
C VAL A 126 3.91 1.56 -1.71
N ARG A 127 5.16 1.08 -1.83
CA ARG A 127 5.92 1.16 -3.08
C ARG A 127 5.26 0.37 -4.20
N ALA A 128 4.76 -0.83 -3.90
CA ALA A 128 4.05 -1.65 -4.88
C ALA A 128 2.76 -0.99 -5.36
N VAL A 129 1.94 -0.48 -4.44
CA VAL A 129 0.72 0.28 -4.75
C VAL A 129 1.01 1.46 -5.65
N LYS A 130 2.07 2.24 -5.35
CA LYS A 130 2.44 3.38 -6.18
C LYS A 130 2.90 2.96 -7.58
N ARG A 131 3.66 1.87 -7.70
CA ARG A 131 4.06 1.29 -8.99
C ARG A 131 2.87 0.76 -9.79
N GLY A 132 1.86 0.20 -9.12
CA GLY A 132 0.60 -0.24 -9.72
C GLY A 132 -0.34 0.91 -10.10
N GLY A 133 0.11 2.16 -10.00
CA GLY A 133 -0.68 3.34 -10.32
C GLY A 133 -1.66 3.76 -9.22
N GLY A 134 -1.69 3.08 -8.08
CA GLY A 134 -2.59 3.37 -6.97
C GLY A 134 -2.23 4.63 -6.16
N ARG A 135 -2.98 4.83 -5.07
CA ARG A 135 -2.83 5.96 -4.16
C ARG A 135 -2.46 5.53 -2.76
N VAL A 136 -1.69 6.37 -2.08
CA VAL A 136 -1.19 6.08 -0.74
C VAL A 136 -1.55 7.20 0.22
N LEU A 137 -2.37 6.87 1.22
CA LEU A 137 -2.74 7.73 2.32
C LEU A 137 -2.07 7.21 3.59
N VAL A 138 -1.55 8.13 4.40
CA VAL A 138 -0.90 7.80 5.66
C VAL A 138 -1.50 8.63 6.77
N GLN A 139 -1.76 8.01 7.92
CA GLN A 139 -2.12 8.74 9.13
C GLN A 139 -0.95 9.65 9.55
N ASP A 140 -1.24 10.92 9.81
CA ASP A 140 -0.27 11.86 10.34
C ASP A 140 0.42 11.28 11.59
N PRO A 141 1.75 11.08 11.57
CA PRO A 141 2.52 10.58 12.73
C PRO A 141 2.26 11.34 14.03
N ALA A 142 1.94 12.64 13.96
CA ALA A 142 1.62 13.46 15.13
C ALA A 142 0.29 13.08 15.80
N THR A 143 -0.63 12.48 15.05
CA THR A 143 -1.92 11.98 15.57
C THR A 143 -1.92 10.47 15.83
N ALA A 144 -0.83 9.78 15.47
CA ALA A 144 -0.70 8.35 15.61
C ALA A 144 -0.34 7.97 17.05
N ARG A 145 -0.99 6.91 17.57
CA ARG A 145 -0.62 6.34 18.87
C ARG A 145 0.79 5.72 18.84
N ALA A 146 1.15 5.14 17.70
CA ALA A 146 2.48 4.66 17.38
C ALA A 146 2.85 5.19 15.98
N ALA A 147 3.81 6.11 15.95
CA ALA A 147 4.18 6.85 14.75
C ALA A 147 5.12 6.09 13.80
N SER A 148 5.67 4.95 14.21
CA SER A 148 6.74 4.27 13.49
C SER A 148 6.30 3.78 12.11
N MET A 149 5.20 3.03 11.99
CA MET A 149 4.69 2.58 10.69
C MET A 149 4.37 3.73 9.73
N PRO A 150 3.60 4.77 10.13
CA PRO A 150 3.39 5.94 9.30
C PRO A 150 4.68 6.64 8.83
N SER A 151 5.64 6.83 9.74
CA SER A 151 6.93 7.46 9.41
C SER A 151 7.73 6.66 8.40
N HIS A 152 7.74 5.33 8.50
CA HIS A 152 8.41 4.47 7.51
C HIS A 152 7.72 4.53 6.14
N ALA A 153 6.39 4.54 6.10
CA ALA A 153 5.64 4.72 4.86
C ALA A 153 5.96 6.07 4.20
N ILE A 154 6.02 7.17 4.97
CA ILE A 154 6.40 8.50 4.47
C ILE A 154 7.83 8.49 3.91
N ALA A 155 8.77 7.85 4.61
CA ALA A 155 10.16 7.77 4.18
C ALA A 155 10.37 7.02 2.85
N THR A 156 9.36 6.29 2.35
CA THR A 156 9.42 5.66 1.01
C THR A 156 9.38 6.68 -0.14
N GLY A 157 8.90 7.90 0.11
CA GLY A 157 8.65 8.90 -0.94
C GLY A 157 7.48 8.57 -1.86
N CYS A 158 6.68 7.54 -1.55
CA CYS A 158 5.54 7.08 -2.36
C CYS A 158 4.18 7.54 -1.81
N VAL A 159 4.14 8.32 -0.73
CA VAL A 159 2.91 8.79 -0.08
C VAL A 159 2.31 9.99 -0.83
N ASP A 160 1.00 9.94 -1.11
CA ASP A 160 0.26 11.05 -1.72
C ASP A 160 -0.25 12.03 -0.67
N PHE A 161 -0.83 11.52 0.42
CA PHE A 161 -1.44 12.35 1.46
C PHE A 161 -1.06 11.87 2.86
N VAL A 162 -0.61 12.81 3.69
CA VAL A 162 -0.44 12.63 5.13
C VAL A 162 -1.52 13.42 5.82
N LEU A 163 -2.46 12.73 6.49
CA LEU A 163 -3.68 13.34 7.01
C LEU A 163 -3.92 12.93 8.46
N PRO A 164 -4.46 13.83 9.30
CA PRO A 164 -4.90 13.43 10.63
C PRO A 164 -6.00 12.37 10.52
N LEU A 165 -6.06 11.46 11.50
CA LEU A 165 -6.93 10.27 11.46
C LEU A 165 -8.39 10.58 11.08
N HIS A 166 -8.94 11.68 11.60
CA HIS A 166 -10.33 12.08 11.39
C HIS A 166 -10.63 12.65 9.99
N GLN A 167 -9.62 12.84 9.13
CA GLN A 167 -9.81 13.30 7.74
C GLN A 167 -9.62 12.18 6.72
N LEU A 168 -9.09 11.02 7.12
CA LEU A 168 -8.81 9.91 6.20
C LEU A 168 -10.07 9.37 5.52
N TRP A 169 -11.20 9.29 6.23
CA TRP A 169 -12.46 8.82 5.64
C TRP A 169 -12.97 9.76 4.53
N ALA A 170 -12.84 11.08 4.71
CA ALA A 170 -13.27 12.05 3.72
C ALA A 170 -12.40 11.97 2.46
N ALA A 171 -11.09 11.81 2.63
CA ALA A 171 -10.17 11.58 1.52
C ALA A 171 -10.47 10.28 0.77
N LEU A 172 -10.83 9.20 1.47
CA LEU A 172 -11.26 7.94 0.85
C LEU A 172 -12.52 8.13 0.01
N VAL A 173 -13.53 8.83 0.52
CA VAL A 173 -14.76 9.13 -0.22
C VAL A 173 -14.46 9.95 -1.47
N ALA A 174 -13.63 11.00 -1.35
CA ALA A 174 -13.27 11.84 -2.48
C ALA A 174 -12.54 11.06 -3.59
N LEU A 175 -11.62 10.17 -3.22
CA LEU A 175 -10.88 9.34 -4.17
C LEU A 175 -11.72 8.23 -4.79
N ALA A 176 -12.75 7.75 -4.10
CA ALA A 176 -13.60 6.64 -4.56
C ALA A 176 -14.83 7.11 -5.36
N VAL A 177 -15.40 8.27 -5.03
CA VAL A 177 -16.71 8.73 -5.51
C VAL A 177 -16.61 10.00 -6.37
N GLY A 178 -15.49 10.74 -6.31
CA GLY A 178 -15.32 11.97 -7.08
C GLY A 178 -15.51 11.77 -8.60
N PRO A 179 -15.97 12.78 -9.36
CA PRO A 179 -15.97 12.71 -10.82
C PRO A 179 -14.55 12.42 -11.33
N GLY A 180 -14.38 11.37 -12.14
CA GLY A 180 -13.05 10.92 -12.55
C GLY A 180 -12.27 10.17 -11.46
N ALA A 181 -12.94 9.64 -10.42
CA ALA A 181 -12.32 8.85 -9.36
C ALA A 181 -11.41 7.73 -9.89
N ALA A 182 -11.81 7.02 -10.96
CA ALA A 182 -10.97 6.01 -11.60
C ALA A 182 -9.63 6.59 -12.11
N ASP A 183 -9.64 7.82 -12.64
CA ASP A 183 -8.44 8.54 -13.08
C ASP A 183 -7.66 9.09 -11.87
N LEU A 184 -8.34 9.52 -10.81
CA LEU A 184 -7.70 9.93 -9.56
C LEU A 184 -7.02 8.74 -8.88
N LEU A 185 -7.55 7.52 -9.00
CA LEU A 185 -6.94 6.30 -8.49
C LEU A 185 -5.75 5.85 -9.33
N THR A 186 -5.63 6.31 -10.58
CA THR A 186 -4.59 5.90 -11.52
C THR A 186 -3.59 7.04 -11.72
N VAL A 187 -2.46 7.03 -11.02
CA VAL A 187 -1.35 7.92 -11.35
C VAL A 187 -0.71 7.44 -12.65
N PRO A 188 -0.76 8.21 -13.76
CA PRO A 188 -0.05 7.83 -14.96
C PRO A 188 1.44 7.78 -14.63
N LEU A 189 2.04 6.59 -14.74
CA LEU A 189 3.47 6.43 -14.55
C LEU A 189 4.19 7.30 -15.59
N PRO A 190 5.15 8.15 -15.16
CA PRO A 190 5.92 8.92 -16.11
C PRO A 190 6.67 7.96 -17.04
N PRO A 191 6.98 8.35 -18.29
CA PRO A 191 7.56 7.45 -19.28
C PRO A 191 8.82 6.72 -18.81
N TRP A 192 9.61 7.36 -17.94
CA TRP A 192 10.84 6.80 -17.37
C TRP A 192 10.61 5.75 -16.26
N ALA A 193 9.42 5.69 -15.67
CA ALA A 193 9.05 4.73 -14.61
C ALA A 193 8.38 3.45 -15.15
N ARG A 194 8.08 3.39 -16.46
CA ARG A 194 7.59 2.17 -17.10
C ARG A 194 8.74 1.19 -17.26
N LEU A 195 8.85 0.23 -16.35
CA LEU A 195 9.74 -0.91 -16.56
C LEU A 195 9.16 -1.74 -17.71
N ALA A 196 9.93 -1.90 -18.79
CA ALA A 196 9.59 -2.87 -19.83
C ALA A 196 9.44 -4.25 -19.17
N PRO A 197 8.47 -5.09 -19.59
CA PRO A 197 8.39 -6.45 -19.10
C PRO A 197 9.75 -7.11 -19.30
N VAL A 198 10.27 -7.71 -18.23
CA VAL A 198 11.51 -8.48 -18.30
C VAL A 198 11.21 -9.64 -19.24
N THR A 199 11.58 -9.49 -20.51
CA THR A 199 11.62 -10.63 -21.42
C THR A 199 12.59 -11.61 -20.77
N PRO A 200 12.17 -12.82 -20.39
CA PRO A 200 13.11 -13.81 -19.91
C PRO A 200 14.19 -13.90 -20.99
N PHE A 201 15.45 -13.75 -20.57
CA PHE A 201 16.59 -13.87 -21.46
C PHE A 201 16.42 -15.21 -22.20
N ALA A 202 16.04 -15.15 -23.47
CA ALA A 202 16.11 -16.31 -24.33
C ALA A 202 17.59 -16.62 -24.42
N CYS A 203 18.04 -17.56 -23.58
CA CYS A 203 19.39 -18.06 -23.65
C CYS A 203 19.48 -18.78 -24.99
N SER A 204 19.92 -18.07 -26.03
CA SER A 204 20.32 -18.67 -27.29
C SER A 204 21.69 -19.32 -27.04
N CYS A 205 21.71 -20.39 -26.24
CA CYS A 205 22.74 -21.39 -26.36
C CYS A 205 22.47 -22.11 -27.69
N GLY A 206 22.96 -21.51 -28.78
CA GLY A 206 23.23 -22.25 -29.99
C GLY A 206 24.14 -23.41 -29.60
N ALA A 207 23.70 -24.63 -29.90
CA ALA A 207 24.54 -25.80 -29.83
C ALA A 207 25.75 -25.55 -30.76
N VAL A 208 26.89 -25.22 -30.17
CA VAL A 208 28.17 -25.33 -30.87
C VAL A 208 28.68 -26.74 -30.61
N ASP A 209 28.78 -27.50 -31.69
CA ASP A 209 29.34 -28.84 -31.69
C ASP A 209 30.70 -28.87 -30.98
N ALA A 210 30.90 -29.90 -30.17
CA ALA A 210 32.10 -30.16 -29.39
C ALA A 210 33.27 -30.60 -30.28
N ALA A 211 33.79 -29.69 -31.12
CA ALA A 211 35.02 -29.88 -31.86
C ALA A 211 35.57 -28.53 -32.34
N THR A 212 36.11 -27.71 -31.43
CA THR A 212 37.32 -26.87 -31.60
C THR A 212 37.57 -26.15 -30.26
N ALA A 213 38.08 -26.89 -29.27
CA ALA A 213 38.66 -26.33 -28.06
C ALA A 213 40.18 -26.51 -28.14
N ALA A 214 40.87 -25.57 -28.79
CA ALA A 214 42.31 -25.38 -28.61
C ALA A 214 42.74 -24.03 -29.22
N SER A 215 43.54 -23.30 -28.45
CA SER A 215 44.28 -22.08 -28.83
C SER A 215 43.52 -20.75 -28.86
N ALA A 216 43.53 -20.06 -27.71
CA ALA A 216 44.01 -18.67 -27.62
C ALA A 216 43.93 -18.16 -26.16
N ILE A 217 44.75 -18.72 -25.27
CA ILE A 217 45.17 -18.02 -24.05
C ILE A 217 46.58 -17.50 -24.36
N ALA A 218 46.67 -16.24 -24.78
CA ALA A 218 47.94 -15.53 -24.83
C ALA A 218 47.71 -14.01 -24.66
N ALA A 219 48.16 -13.53 -23.51
CA ALA A 219 48.64 -12.17 -23.23
C ALA A 219 47.85 -10.97 -23.81
N ARG A 220 47.09 -10.28 -22.94
CA ARG A 220 46.78 -8.85 -23.12
C ARG A 220 47.45 -8.05 -22.00
N PRO A 221 48.25 -7.01 -22.29
CA PRO A 221 48.96 -6.24 -21.29
C PRO A 221 48.01 -5.30 -20.51
N MET A 222 48.31 -5.11 -19.22
CA MET A 222 47.63 -4.14 -18.36
C MET A 222 47.90 -2.70 -18.87
N GLY A 223 46.83 -2.01 -19.27
CA GLY A 223 46.84 -0.56 -19.45
C GLY A 223 46.67 0.18 -18.10
N PRO A 224 47.15 1.42 -17.98
CA PRO A 224 47.22 2.11 -16.70
C PRO A 224 45.83 2.48 -16.14
N ARG A 225 45.67 2.26 -14.83
CA ARG A 225 44.49 2.63 -14.03
C ARG A 225 44.29 4.16 -14.05
N ARG A 226 43.13 4.62 -14.53
CA ARG A 226 42.68 6.01 -14.31
C ARG A 226 42.14 6.15 -12.88
N PRO A 227 42.49 7.22 -12.14
CA PRO A 227 41.96 7.47 -10.81
C PRO A 227 40.48 7.90 -10.86
N LEU A 228 39.73 7.44 -9.85
CA LEU A 228 38.35 7.83 -9.56
C LEU A 228 38.27 9.36 -9.35
N ARG A 229 37.31 10.00 -10.00
CA ARG A 229 36.89 11.37 -9.68
C ARG A 229 35.75 11.29 -8.67
N ASP A 230 35.97 11.94 -7.53
CA ASP A 230 34.96 12.18 -6.51
C ASP A 230 33.83 13.04 -7.08
N GLY A 231 32.62 12.46 -7.15
CA GLY A 231 31.38 13.15 -7.45
C GLY A 231 30.65 13.47 -6.15
N HIS A 232 30.59 14.77 -5.82
CA HIS A 232 29.82 15.32 -4.71
C HIS A 232 28.39 14.74 -4.64
N VAL A 233 28.07 14.15 -3.49
CA VAL A 233 26.70 13.88 -3.04
C VAL A 233 26.10 15.23 -2.62
N GLY A 234 25.19 15.77 -3.42
CA GLY A 234 24.40 16.93 -3.03
C GLY A 234 23.44 16.53 -1.90
N THR A 235 23.64 17.09 -0.71
CA THR A 235 22.70 17.00 0.41
C THR A 235 21.49 17.87 0.10
N GLY A 236 20.45 17.27 -0.48
CA GLY A 236 19.14 17.89 -0.58
C GLY A 236 18.48 17.96 0.79
N ASP A 237 18.18 19.18 1.25
CA ASP A 237 17.47 19.46 2.50
C ASP A 237 16.04 18.89 2.47
N PRO A 238 15.68 17.90 3.32
CA PRO A 238 14.34 17.32 3.36
C PRO A 238 13.25 18.32 3.78
N ALA A 239 13.59 19.46 4.37
CA ALA A 239 12.62 20.50 4.72
C ALA A 239 12.10 21.30 3.51
N ALA A 240 12.79 21.26 2.36
CA ALA A 240 12.36 21.97 1.15
C ALA A 240 11.18 21.29 0.45
N TYR A 241 11.04 19.96 0.55
CA TYR A 241 9.93 19.22 -0.07
C TYR A 241 8.59 19.55 0.59
N CYS A 242 8.55 19.60 1.92
CA CYS A 242 7.33 19.88 2.70
C CYS A 242 6.71 21.26 2.41
N ARG A 243 7.51 22.26 1.98
CA ARG A 243 6.99 23.62 1.69
C ARG A 243 6.30 23.75 0.33
N SER A 244 6.56 22.84 -0.61
CA SER A 244 5.98 22.91 -1.96
C SER A 244 4.58 22.28 -2.10
N HIS A 245 4.10 21.59 -1.06
CA HIS A 245 2.81 20.85 -1.10
C HIS A 245 1.80 21.33 -0.04
N ALA A 246 2.02 22.48 0.59
CA ALA A 246 1.11 23.04 1.60
C ALA A 246 -0.17 23.68 1.03
N HIS A 247 -0.38 23.69 -0.30
CA HIS A 247 -1.51 24.36 -0.95
C HIS A 247 -2.71 23.46 -1.31
N SER A 248 -2.72 22.18 -0.92
CA SER A 248 -3.83 21.26 -1.23
C SER A 248 -4.70 20.89 -0.02
N ALA A 249 -4.42 21.43 1.18
CA ALA A 249 -5.22 21.19 2.39
C ALA A 249 -6.60 21.87 2.34
N ASP A 250 -6.79 22.89 1.50
CA ASP A 250 -8.06 23.64 1.40
C ASP A 250 -9.16 22.93 0.60
N MET A 251 -8.87 21.81 -0.06
CA MET A 251 -9.85 21.11 -0.90
C MET A 251 -10.92 20.35 -0.09
N PHE A 252 -10.70 20.08 1.20
CA PHE A 252 -11.58 19.22 2.02
C PHE A 252 -12.41 19.98 3.08
N SER A 253 -12.23 21.29 3.19
CA SER A 253 -12.89 22.14 4.20
C SER A 253 -14.39 22.38 3.93
N ASP A 254 -14.83 22.25 2.67
CA ASP A 254 -16.17 22.69 2.23
C ASP A 254 -17.26 21.60 2.23
N ILE A 255 -16.97 20.36 2.64
CA ILE A 255 -17.96 19.27 2.64
C ILE A 255 -18.83 19.28 3.92
N GLY A 256 -18.58 20.19 4.87
CA GLY A 256 -19.23 20.22 6.18
C GLY A 256 -20.04 21.49 6.48
N SER A 257 -21.16 21.73 5.80
CA SER A 257 -22.18 22.66 6.32
C SER A 257 -23.60 22.23 5.98
N PRO A 258 -24.40 21.73 6.95
CA PRO A 258 -25.82 21.48 6.73
C PRO A 258 -26.60 22.79 6.77
N SER A 259 -27.23 23.12 5.64
CA SER A 259 -28.14 24.26 5.51
C SER A 259 -29.33 24.14 6.46
N GLN A 260 -29.40 25.04 7.43
CA GLN A 260 -30.60 25.29 8.24
C GLN A 260 -31.73 25.80 7.33
N ARG A 261 -32.70 24.94 6.98
CA ARG A 261 -34.01 25.38 6.48
C ARG A 261 -35.00 25.45 7.63
N LYS A 262 -35.31 26.67 8.05
CA LYS A 262 -36.40 27.04 8.95
C LYS A 262 -37.75 26.59 8.37
N ARG A 263 -38.58 25.96 9.20
CA ARG A 263 -40.03 26.10 9.22
C ARG A 263 -40.39 26.70 10.58
#